data_AF-A0A285MXL7-F1
#
_entry.id   AF-A0A285MXL7-F1
#
_cell.length_a   1.000
_cell.length_b   1.000
_cell.length_c   1.000
_cell.angle_alpha   90.00
_cell.angle_beta   90.00
_cell.angle_gamma   90.00
#
_symmetry.space_group_name_H-M   'P 1'
#
loop_
_entity.id
_entity.type
_entity.pdbx_description
1 polymer ?
#
loop_
_entity_poly.entity_id
_entity_poly.type
_entity_poly.pdbx_seq_one_letter_code
_entity_poly.pdbx_strand_id
1 'polypeptide(L)'
;MPYKSGEELVFVNTSNEKVDTIFIKKIERYIPDGPMVYFNETIAAIDKNDRQIVRVSAGYGKYSESYLSIKGLDGRHSLKEISEKPVIEFETQNLSFDDVVIIEAKNKQSDTNKVIKVHWSKSKGIVQYVDVENGTWQILNQQSSERN
;
A
#
# COMPACT_ATOMS: atom_id res chain seq x y z
N MET A 1 -5.35 3.12 7.73
CA MET A 1 -5.36 3.22 6.25
C MET A 1 -4.99 4.65 5.91
N PRO A 2 -3.87 4.89 5.21
CA PRO A 2 -3.37 6.26 4.97
C PRO A 2 -4.10 6.99 3.84
N TYR A 3 -4.94 6.29 3.08
CA TYR A 3 -5.66 6.86 1.94
C TYR A 3 -7.05 7.37 2.27
N LYS A 4 -7.54 8.30 1.45
CA LYS A 4 -8.90 8.86 1.50
C LYS A 4 -9.64 8.62 0.17
N SER A 5 -10.97 8.62 0.22
CA SER A 5 -11.79 8.59 -1.01
C SER A 5 -11.62 9.90 -1.77
N GLY A 6 -11.50 9.83 -3.10
CA GLY A 6 -11.26 10.99 -3.96
C GLY A 6 -9.79 11.44 -4.00
N GLU A 7 -8.87 10.64 -3.46
CA GLU A 7 -7.45 10.93 -3.46
C GLU A 7 -6.76 10.48 -4.76
N GLU A 8 -5.87 11.32 -5.27
CA GLU A 8 -5.02 11.04 -6.43
C GLU A 8 -3.57 10.87 -5.98
N LEU A 9 -2.99 9.73 -6.35
CA LEU A 9 -1.58 9.42 -6.14
C LEU A 9 -0.88 9.47 -7.50
N VAL A 10 0.01 10.45 -7.69
CA VAL A 10 0.74 10.63 -8.94
C VAL A 10 2.15 10.08 -8.75
N PHE A 11 2.53 9.10 -9.58
CA PHE A 11 3.85 8.49 -9.56
C PHE A 11 4.63 8.83 -10.82
N VAL A 12 5.93 9.04 -10.68
CA VAL A 12 6.86 9.19 -11.79
C VAL A 12 7.86 8.05 -11.79
N ASN A 13 8.13 7.52 -12.97
CA ASN A 13 9.19 6.55 -13.17
C ASN A 13 10.55 7.25 -13.21
N THR A 14 11.47 6.83 -12.34
CA THR A 14 12.76 7.52 -12.19
C THR A 14 13.71 7.33 -13.36
N SER A 15 13.45 6.37 -14.26
CA SER A 15 14.34 6.05 -15.38
C SER A 15 13.94 6.67 -16.72
N ASN A 16 12.65 6.99 -16.89
CA ASN A 16 12.11 7.41 -18.18
C ASN A 16 11.03 8.51 -18.08
N GLU A 17 10.84 9.08 -16.88
CA GLU A 17 9.94 10.20 -16.61
C GLU A 17 8.46 9.96 -16.95
N LYS A 18 8.07 8.69 -17.22
CA LYS A 18 6.65 8.35 -17.39
C LYS A 18 5.90 8.61 -16.10
N VAL A 19 4.70 9.16 -16.25
CA VAL A 19 3.80 9.44 -15.13
C VAL A 19 2.64 8.43 -15.15
N ASP A 20 2.30 7.91 -13.97
CA ASP A 20 1.09 7.13 -13.74
C ASP A 20 0.28 7.74 -12.59
N THR A 21 -1.02 7.50 -12.57
CA THR A 21 -1.93 8.06 -11.57
C THR A 21 -2.91 7.02 -11.06
N ILE A 22 -2.88 6.81 -9.76
CA ILE A 22 -3.82 5.94 -9.05
C ILE A 22 -4.86 6.83 -8.38
N PHE A 23 -6.12 6.71 -8.81
CA PHE A 23 -7.26 7.36 -8.18
C PHE A 23 -7.90 6.43 -7.16
N ILE A 24 -7.97 6.85 -5.90
CA ILE A 24 -8.64 6.13 -4.82
C ILE A 24 -10.13 6.46 -4.87
N LYS A 25 -10.90 5.55 -5.46
CA LYS A 25 -12.35 5.66 -5.57
C LYS A 25 -13.00 5.69 -4.20
N LYS A 26 -12.69 4.71 -3.35
CA LYS A 26 -13.26 4.59 -2.00
C LYS A 26 -12.35 3.84 -1.05
N ILE A 27 -12.56 4.06 0.23
CA ILE A 27 -12.07 3.21 1.31
C ILE A 27 -13.23 2.31 1.72
N GLU A 28 -13.05 1.00 1.56
CA GLU A 28 -14.05 0.01 1.90
C GLU A 28 -13.68 -0.67 3.21
N ARG A 29 -14.63 -0.73 4.13
CA ARG A 29 -14.52 -1.52 5.34
C ARG A 29 -15.42 -2.73 5.21
N TYR A 30 -14.86 -3.90 5.46
CA TYR A 30 -15.58 -5.16 5.50
C TYR A 30 -15.47 -5.78 6.89
N ILE A 31 -16.62 -5.96 7.51
CA ILE A 31 -16.80 -6.72 8.74
C ILE A 31 -17.75 -7.86 8.36
N PRO A 32 -17.33 -9.13 8.37
CA PRO A 32 -18.23 -10.22 8.06
C PRO A 32 -19.27 -10.38 9.17
N ASP A 33 -20.54 -10.42 8.78
CA ASP A 33 -21.65 -10.72 9.69
C ASP A 33 -21.89 -12.24 9.79
N GLY A 34 -21.88 -12.78 11.01
CA GLY A 34 -22.26 -14.16 11.28
C GLY A 34 -21.55 -14.81 12.48
N PRO A 35 -22.06 -15.94 13.00
CA PRO A 35 -21.40 -16.71 14.06
C PRO A 35 -20.20 -17.47 13.48
N MET A 36 -19.09 -16.78 13.26
CA MET A 36 -17.83 -17.41 12.85
C MET A 36 -16.72 -17.06 13.85
N VAL A 37 -16.10 -18.13 14.39
CA VAL A 37 -15.08 -18.11 15.44
C VAL A 37 -13.78 -17.36 15.03
N TYR A 38 -13.65 -17.02 13.75
CA TYR A 38 -12.49 -16.33 13.19
C TYR A 38 -12.95 -15.38 12.09
N PHE A 39 -12.78 -14.08 12.29
CA PHE A 39 -12.98 -13.12 11.22
C PHE A 39 -11.92 -12.03 11.22
N ASN A 40 -11.70 -11.45 10.05
CA ASN A 40 -10.75 -10.36 9.88
C ASN A 40 -11.50 -9.14 9.41
N GLU A 41 -11.73 -8.16 10.31
CA GLU A 41 -12.09 -6.82 9.84
C GLU A 41 -11.02 -6.37 8.86
N THR A 42 -11.48 -5.93 7.71
CA THR A 42 -10.63 -5.52 6.61
C THR A 42 -10.95 -4.09 6.26
N ILE A 43 -9.90 -3.28 6.06
CA ILE A 43 -10.01 -1.97 5.43
C ILE A 43 -9.18 -2.02 4.14
N ALA A 44 -9.79 -1.67 3.01
CA ALA A 44 -9.15 -1.70 1.70
C ALA A 44 -9.29 -0.35 0.98
N ALA A 45 -8.24 0.05 0.27
CA ALA A 45 -8.28 1.18 -0.66
C ALA A 45 -8.56 0.64 -2.08
N ILE A 46 -9.63 1.13 -2.68
CA ILE A 46 -10.16 0.66 -3.96
C ILE A 46 -9.89 1.72 -5.03
N ASP A 47 -9.32 1.30 -6.17
CA ASP A 47 -9.09 2.22 -7.30
C ASP A 47 -10.35 2.48 -8.13
N LYS A 48 -10.24 3.38 -9.12
CA LYS A 48 -11.31 3.68 -10.08
C LYS A 48 -11.85 2.47 -10.86
N ASN A 49 -11.08 1.38 -10.94
CA ASN A 49 -11.42 0.15 -11.65
C ASN A 49 -11.94 -0.94 -10.69
N ASP A 50 -12.31 -0.57 -9.47
CA ASP A 50 -12.78 -1.49 -8.42
C ASP A 50 -11.74 -2.54 -7.99
N ARG A 51 -10.44 -2.22 -8.12
CA ARG A 51 -9.33 -3.08 -7.72
C ARG A 51 -8.81 -2.67 -6.35
N GLN A 52 -8.56 -3.64 -5.48
CA GLN A 52 -7.88 -3.40 -4.20
C GLN A 52 -6.40 -3.09 -4.45
N ILE A 53 -5.97 -1.89 -4.06
CA ILE A 53 -4.55 -1.47 -4.16
C ILE A 53 -3.82 -1.83 -2.87
N VAL A 54 -4.45 -1.58 -1.72
CA VAL A 54 -3.93 -1.92 -0.41
C VAL A 54 -5.06 -2.46 0.45
N ARG A 55 -4.73 -3.48 1.26
CA ARG A 55 -5.63 -4.09 2.23
C ARG A 55 -4.92 -4.22 3.56
N VAL A 56 -5.57 -3.73 4.63
CA VAL A 56 -5.17 -3.97 6.03
C VAL A 56 -6.21 -4.89 6.64
N SER A 57 -5.75 -5.97 7.27
CA SER A 57 -6.58 -6.95 7.97
C SER A 57 -6.24 -6.91 9.46
N ALA A 58 -7.26 -6.81 10.32
CA ALA A 58 -7.09 -6.68 11.76
C ALA A 58 -6.74 -8.01 12.46
N GLY A 59 -7.17 -9.15 11.93
CA GLY A 59 -6.93 -10.45 12.56
C GLY A 59 -7.67 -10.63 13.90
N TYR A 60 -8.88 -11.18 13.94
CA TYR A 60 -9.53 -11.60 15.20
C TYR A 60 -9.52 -13.12 15.43
N GLY A 61 -8.81 -13.56 16.49
CA GLY A 61 -8.75 -14.95 16.93
C GLY A 61 -7.31 -15.48 17.16
N LYS A 62 -7.19 -16.64 17.82
CA LYS A 62 -5.90 -17.29 18.20
C LYS A 62 -4.95 -17.58 17.02
N TYR A 63 -5.49 -17.62 15.79
CA TYR A 63 -4.76 -17.97 14.57
C TYR A 63 -4.82 -16.89 13.48
N SER A 64 -5.30 -15.68 13.80
CA SER A 64 -5.40 -14.60 12.83
C SER A 64 -4.46 -13.47 13.19
N GLU A 65 -3.42 -13.29 12.38
CA GLU A 65 -2.51 -12.17 12.52
C GLU A 65 -3.01 -10.96 11.73
N SER A 66 -2.79 -9.76 12.27
CA SER A 66 -3.01 -8.54 11.50
C SER A 66 -1.95 -8.42 10.41
N TYR A 67 -2.35 -8.10 9.18
CA TYR A 67 -1.41 -7.98 8.07
C TYR A 67 -1.78 -6.86 7.09
N LEU A 68 -0.76 -6.38 6.40
CA LEU A 68 -0.84 -5.53 5.22
C LEU A 68 -0.63 -6.38 3.96
N SER A 69 -1.45 -6.13 2.95
CA SER A 69 -1.27 -6.65 1.59
C SER A 69 -1.31 -5.48 0.62
N ILE A 70 -0.35 -5.46 -0.31
CA ILE A 70 -0.21 -4.43 -1.35
C ILE A 70 -0.28 -5.14 -2.69
N LYS A 71 -1.08 -4.62 -3.61
CA LYS A 71 -1.26 -5.21 -4.93
C LYS A 71 0.07 -5.29 -5.68
N GLY A 72 0.38 -6.47 -6.20
CA GLY A 72 1.60 -6.73 -6.95
C GLY A 72 2.84 -7.01 -6.10
N LEU A 73 2.79 -6.78 -4.78
CA LEU A 73 3.83 -7.17 -3.83
C LEU A 73 3.44 -8.51 -3.18
N ASP A 74 4.20 -9.55 -3.45
CA ASP A 74 3.86 -10.88 -2.94
C ASP A 74 4.01 -10.99 -1.41
N GLY A 75 3.00 -11.66 -0.83
CA GLY A 75 2.95 -12.02 0.56
C GLY A 75 1.92 -11.24 1.39
N ARG A 76 1.63 -11.80 2.57
CA ARG A 76 0.99 -11.08 3.67
C ARG A 76 2.10 -10.61 4.61
N HIS A 77 2.21 -9.30 4.80
CA HIS A 77 3.22 -8.70 5.67
C HIS A 77 2.58 -8.43 7.03
N SER A 78 3.07 -9.08 8.09
CA SER A 78 2.48 -8.93 9.42
C SER A 78 2.63 -7.48 9.89
N LEU A 79 1.58 -6.90 10.47
CA LEU A 79 1.68 -5.54 11.01
C LEU A 79 2.67 -5.45 12.17
N LYS A 80 2.85 -6.54 12.92
CA LYS A 80 3.87 -6.63 13.97
C LYS A 80 5.27 -6.50 13.37
N GLU A 81 5.59 -7.31 12.36
CA GLU A 81 6.87 -7.24 11.63
C GLU A 81 7.10 -5.85 11.04
N ILE A 82 6.07 -5.22 10.46
CA ILE A 82 6.17 -3.86 9.92
C ILE A 82 6.43 -2.83 11.02
N SER A 83 5.81 -2.98 12.20
CA SER A 83 5.97 -2.05 13.32
C SER A 83 7.36 -2.07 13.95
N GLU A 84 8.04 -3.21 13.88
CA GLU A 84 9.39 -3.44 14.42
C GLU A 84 10.50 -3.00 13.44
N LYS A 85 10.17 -2.71 12.17
CA LYS A 85 11.14 -2.22 11.18
C LYS A 85 11.62 -0.80 11.53
N PRO A 86 12.90 -0.48 11.25
CA PRO A 86 13.40 0.87 11.39
C PRO A 86 12.61 1.80 10.47
N VAL A 87 12.20 2.93 11.03
CA VAL A 87 11.64 4.05 10.28
C VAL A 87 12.80 4.86 9.73
N ILE A 88 12.68 5.28 8.47
CA ILE A 88 13.67 6.11 7.79
C ILE A 88 13.02 7.40 7.31
N GLU A 89 13.84 8.45 7.25
CA GLU A 89 13.56 9.61 6.41
C GLU A 89 13.73 9.22 4.95
N PHE A 90 12.85 9.71 4.10
CA PHE A 90 12.83 9.40 2.68
C PHE A 90 12.36 10.61 1.88
N GLU A 91 13.13 10.98 0.87
CA GLU A 91 12.84 12.10 -0.01
C GLU A 91 12.58 11.60 -1.43
N THR A 92 11.51 12.11 -2.04
CA THR A 92 11.32 12.08 -3.48
C THR A 92 11.67 13.45 -4.07
N GLN A 93 11.50 13.62 -5.38
CA GLN A 93 11.78 14.89 -6.05
C GLN A 93 11.05 16.09 -5.43
N ASN A 94 9.82 15.88 -4.93
CA ASN A 94 8.93 16.97 -4.49
C ASN A 94 8.44 16.85 -3.04
N LEU A 95 8.66 15.71 -2.39
CA LEU A 95 8.06 15.39 -1.10
C LEU A 95 9.11 14.76 -0.18
N SER A 96 8.99 15.04 1.11
CA SER A 96 9.80 14.43 2.17
C SER A 96 8.88 13.73 3.17
N PHE A 97 9.33 12.59 3.69
CA PHE A 97 8.61 11.72 4.60
C PHE A 97 9.55 11.28 5.73
N ASP A 98 9.09 11.31 6.97
CA ASP A 98 9.86 10.95 8.17
C ASP A 98 9.38 9.63 8.81
N ASP A 99 8.42 8.95 8.17
CA ASP A 99 7.70 7.81 8.73
C ASP A 99 7.69 6.57 7.81
N VAL A 100 8.73 6.40 7.00
CA VAL A 100 8.81 5.37 5.96
C VAL A 100 9.43 4.08 6.46
N VAL A 101 8.86 2.95 6.08
CA VAL A 101 9.42 1.60 6.28
C VAL A 101 9.53 0.87 4.94
N ILE A 102 10.56 0.02 4.79
CA ILE A 102 10.78 -0.75 3.56
C ILE A 102 10.18 -2.15 3.70
N ILE A 103 9.26 -2.47 2.79
CA ILE A 103 8.57 -3.76 2.67
C ILE A 103 9.03 -4.44 1.38
N GLU A 104 9.58 -5.64 1.48
CA GLU A 104 10.03 -6.43 0.33
C GLU A 104 9.10 -7.61 0.10
N ALA A 105 8.96 -8.05 -1.16
CA ALA A 105 8.19 -9.24 -1.50
C ALA A 105 8.71 -10.47 -0.73
N LYS A 106 7.80 -11.30 -0.22
CA LYS A 106 8.18 -12.51 0.54
C LYS A 106 8.88 -13.54 -0.36
N ASN A 107 8.42 -13.73 -1.59
CA ASN A 107 9.11 -14.55 -2.58
C ASN A 107 9.50 -13.73 -3.80
N LYS A 108 10.77 -13.33 -3.93
CA LYS A 108 11.27 -12.50 -5.04
C LYS A 108 11.28 -13.21 -6.41
N GLN A 109 11.18 -14.54 -6.45
CA GLN A 109 11.30 -15.37 -7.67
C GLN A 109 9.94 -15.80 -8.23
N SER A 110 8.84 -15.26 -7.74
CA SER A 110 7.51 -15.54 -8.28
C SER A 110 7.32 -14.80 -9.61
N ASP A 111 7.00 -15.53 -10.68
CA ASP A 111 6.68 -14.97 -12.01
C ASP A 111 5.45 -14.05 -12.01
N THR A 112 4.70 -14.00 -10.90
CA THR A 112 3.55 -13.12 -10.73
C THR A 112 3.89 -11.79 -10.04
N ASN A 113 5.14 -11.63 -9.56
CA ASN A 113 5.58 -10.40 -8.93
C ASN A 113 5.74 -9.29 -9.95
N LYS A 114 4.85 -8.31 -9.87
CA LYS A 114 5.08 -7.04 -10.54
C LYS A 114 5.94 -6.12 -9.69
N VAL A 115 5.77 -6.14 -8.36
CA VAL A 115 6.46 -5.28 -7.40
C VAL A 115 7.29 -6.12 -6.43
N ILE A 116 8.58 -5.78 -6.27
CA ILE A 116 9.50 -6.50 -5.38
C ILE A 116 9.84 -5.73 -4.09
N LYS A 117 9.59 -4.42 -4.07
CA LYS A 117 9.89 -3.54 -2.94
C LYS A 117 8.94 -2.36 -2.92
N VAL A 118 8.47 -2.00 -1.73
CA VAL A 118 7.66 -0.81 -1.47
C VAL A 118 8.28 -0.03 -0.31
N HIS A 119 8.39 1.28 -0.49
CA HIS A 119 8.62 2.23 0.59
C HIS A 119 7.25 2.72 1.05
N TRP A 120 6.90 2.37 2.28
CA TRP A 120 5.60 2.62 2.88
C TRP A 120 5.70 3.67 3.98
N SER A 121 5.19 4.87 3.73
CA SER A 121 4.91 5.87 4.76
C SER A 121 3.71 5.44 5.59
N LYS A 122 3.85 5.47 6.92
CA LYS A 122 2.74 5.13 7.83
C LYS A 122 1.54 6.09 7.69
N SER A 123 1.80 7.36 7.39
CA SER A 123 0.80 8.42 7.24
C SER A 123 0.32 8.63 5.80
N LYS A 124 1.15 8.32 4.79
CA LYS A 124 0.87 8.62 3.37
C LYS A 124 0.73 7.39 2.47
N GLY A 125 1.14 6.21 2.94
CA GLY A 125 1.03 4.96 2.19
C GLY A 125 2.21 4.73 1.26
N ILE A 126 1.97 4.29 0.02
CA ILE A 126 3.04 3.97 -0.94
C ILE A 126 3.68 5.27 -1.42
N VAL A 127 4.96 5.48 -1.10
CA VAL A 127 5.73 6.66 -1.55
C VAL A 127 6.77 6.30 -2.62
N GLN A 128 7.16 5.03 -2.70
CA GLN A 128 7.96 4.50 -3.80
C GLN A 128 7.70 3.01 -3.93
N TYR A 129 7.75 2.46 -5.15
CA TYR A 129 7.80 1.03 -5.38
C TYR A 129 8.77 0.66 -6.50
N VAL A 130 9.32 -0.55 -6.45
CA VAL A 130 10.20 -1.09 -7.47
C VAL A 130 9.45 -2.20 -8.20
N ASP A 131 9.12 -1.92 -9.46
CA ASP A 131 8.52 -2.84 -10.40
C ASP A 131 9.60 -3.63 -11.15
N VAL A 132 9.41 -4.93 -11.34
CA VAL A 132 10.41 -5.82 -11.95
C VAL A 132 10.63 -5.48 -13.43
N GLU A 133 9.58 -5.12 -14.15
CA GLU A 133 9.63 -4.85 -15.58
C GLU A 133 9.91 -3.37 -15.86
N ASN A 134 9.36 -2.49 -15.03
CA ASN A 134 9.29 -1.05 -15.30
C ASN A 134 10.25 -0.24 -14.43
N GLY A 135 10.93 -0.84 -13.45
CA GLY A 135 11.89 -0.16 -12.59
C GLY A 135 11.23 0.62 -11.45
N THR A 136 11.86 1.72 -11.02
CA THR A 136 11.46 2.44 -9.80
C THR A 136 10.45 3.54 -10.09
N TRP A 137 9.38 3.58 -9.30
CA TRP A 137 8.33 4.58 -9.34
C TRP A 137 8.28 5.32 -8.00
N GLN A 138 8.36 6.64 -8.03
CA GLN A 138 8.31 7.50 -6.85
C GLN A 138 7.07 8.39 -6.87
N ILE A 139 6.49 8.65 -5.70
CA ILE A 139 5.38 9.57 -5.59
C ILE A 139 5.86 10.99 -5.87
N LEU A 140 5.21 11.63 -6.84
CA LEU A 140 5.45 13.00 -7.25
C LEU A 140 4.49 13.97 -6.53
N ASN A 141 3.25 13.53 -6.30
CA ASN A 141 2.20 14.32 -5.68
C ASN A 141 1.12 13.41 -5.07
N GLN A 142 0.46 13.91 -4.03
CA GLN A 142 -0.67 13.27 -3.36
C GLN A 142 -1.69 14.33 -2.98
N GLN A 143 -2.86 14.32 -3.63
CA GLN A 143 -3.90 15.32 -3.43
C GLN A 143 -5.24 14.66 -3.11
N SER A 144 -5.93 15.18 -2.11
CA SER A 144 -7.32 14.83 -1.83
C SER A 144 -8.23 15.82 -2.54
N SER A 145 -9.15 15.34 -3.36
CA SER A 145 -10.24 16.17 -3.85
C SER A 145 -11.22 16.41 -2.70
N GLU A 146 -11.05 17.49 -1.94
CA GLU A 146 -12.13 18.00 -1.08
C GLU A 146 -13.23 18.54 -2.02
N ARG A 147 -14.23 17.71 -2.31
CA ARG A 147 -15.49 18.23 -2.84
C ARG A 147 -16.25 18.85 -1.65
N ASN A 148 -16.19 20.18 -1.57
CA ASN A 148 -17.15 21.00 -0.82
C ASN A 148 -18.59 20.68 -1.25
#